data_AF-A0A060HFH5-F1
#
_entry.id   AF-A0A060HFH5-F1
#
_cell.length_a   1.000
_cell.length_b   1.000
_cell.length_c   1.000
_cell.angle_alpha   90.00
_cell.angle_beta   90.00
_cell.angle_gamma   90.00
#
_symmetry.space_group_name_H-M   'P 1'
#
loop_
_entity.id
_entity.type
_entity.pdbx_description
1 polymer ?
#
loop_
_entity_poly.entity_id
_entity_poly.type
_entity_poly.pdbx_seq_one_letter_code
_entity_poly.pdbx_strand_id
1 'polypeptide(L)'
;MHKNNVRRRGKLESNLAETVRMASIVQKGVESGRSSYVEMRALARLTGQNVRAKVHKIQASLKKDDNDSGSSLKALLKTLATDMSEGYADVLTPNGIIRDDKLDALLSLDSDIVTCLKIIAAKDSPKEAEDVLKGLVEERKKFVAALRA
;
A
#
# COMPACT_ATOMS: atom_id res chain seq x y z
N MET A 1 13.25 -10.95 30.15
CA MET A 1 12.32 -10.71 29.02
C MET A 1 12.27 -9.24 28.52
N HIS A 2 13.21 -8.34 28.88
CA HIS A 2 13.12 -6.90 28.55
C HIS A 2 13.82 -6.45 27.23
N LYS A 3 14.76 -7.22 26.68
CA LYS A 3 15.59 -6.79 25.54
C LYS A 3 14.84 -6.74 24.19
N ASN A 4 13.77 -7.52 24.01
CA ASN A 4 13.02 -7.56 22.75
C ASN A 4 12.08 -6.37 22.56
N ASN A 5 11.58 -5.76 23.65
CA ASN A 5 10.66 -4.63 23.57
C ASN A 5 11.36 -3.32 23.18
N VAL A 6 12.60 -3.12 23.66
CA VAL A 6 13.41 -1.93 23.31
C VAL A 6 13.79 -1.93 21.82
N ARG A 7 14.22 -3.08 21.29
CA ARG A 7 14.51 -3.24 19.85
C ARG A 7 13.28 -3.04 18.95
N ARG A 8 12.11 -3.53 19.37
CA ARG A 8 10.85 -3.30 18.65
C ARG A 8 10.44 -1.83 18.66
N ARG A 9 10.59 -1.14 19.80
CA ARG A 9 10.21 0.27 19.94
C ARG A 9 11.11 1.18 19.10
N GLY A 10 12.43 1.00 19.13
CA GLY A 10 13.35 1.75 18.27
C GLY A 10 13.15 1.49 16.76
N LYS A 11 12.75 0.26 16.38
CA LYS A 11 12.38 -0.05 14.98
C LYS A 11 11.06 0.60 14.56
N LEU A 12 10.08 0.68 15.45
CA LEU A 12 8.80 1.37 15.20
C LEU A 12 8.99 2.89 15.10
N GLU A 13 9.81 3.48 15.96
CA GLU A 13 10.17 4.91 15.91
C GLU A 13 10.96 5.25 14.64
N SER A 14 11.89 4.38 14.22
CA SER A 14 12.58 4.51 12.94
C SER A 14 11.60 4.47 11.75
N ASN A 15 10.61 3.57 11.78
CA ASN A 15 9.63 3.46 10.70
C ASN A 15 8.68 4.66 10.66
N LEU A 16 8.30 5.22 11.81
CA LEU A 16 7.46 6.43 11.86
C LEU A 16 8.23 7.65 11.33
N ALA A 17 9.48 7.83 11.76
CA ALA A 17 10.32 8.92 11.27
C ALA A 17 10.58 8.82 9.76
N GLU A 18 10.81 7.61 9.24
CA GLU A 18 10.91 7.36 7.80
C GLU A 18 9.60 7.66 7.08
N THR A 19 8.46 7.26 7.65
CA THR A 19 7.13 7.56 7.11
C THR A 19 6.87 9.06 7.00
N VAL A 20 7.12 9.81 8.08
CA VAL A 20 6.93 11.26 8.13
C VAL A 20 7.85 11.97 7.14
N ARG A 21 9.12 11.54 7.06
CA ARG A 21 10.09 12.09 6.11
C ARG A 21 9.61 11.89 4.67
N MET A 22 9.18 10.67 4.34
CA MET A 22 8.69 10.38 2.99
C MET A 22 7.41 11.13 2.66
N ALA A 23 6.47 11.23 3.60
CA ALA A 23 5.26 12.03 3.42
C ALA A 23 5.60 13.51 3.14
N SER A 24 6.55 14.07 3.88
CA SER A 24 7.02 15.45 3.68
C SER A 24 7.72 15.66 2.33
N ILE A 25 8.57 14.71 1.92
CA ILE A 25 9.23 14.72 0.61
C ILE A 25 8.20 14.70 -0.52
N VAL A 26 7.21 13.81 -0.42
CA VAL A 26 6.17 13.65 -1.42
C VAL A 26 5.28 14.88 -1.47
N GLN A 27 4.89 15.42 -0.32
CA GLN A 27 4.11 16.65 -0.23
C GLN A 27 4.83 17.81 -0.93
N LYS A 28 6.12 18.01 -0.62
CA LYS A 28 6.94 19.02 -1.31
C LYS A 28 7.03 18.75 -2.82
N GLY A 29 7.14 17.47 -3.20
CA GLY A 29 7.20 17.08 -4.59
C GLY A 29 5.91 17.42 -5.35
N VAL A 30 4.76 17.13 -4.76
CA VAL A 30 3.43 17.49 -5.27
C VAL A 30 3.26 19.00 -5.35
N GLU A 31 3.61 19.74 -4.29
CA GLU A 31 3.52 21.21 -4.27
C GLU A 31 4.38 21.88 -5.36
N SER A 32 5.52 21.29 -5.70
CA SER A 32 6.42 21.78 -6.75
C SER A 32 6.18 21.19 -8.14
N GLY A 33 5.29 20.19 -8.27
CA GLY A 33 5.08 19.40 -9.48
C GLY A 33 6.29 18.56 -9.91
N ARG A 34 7.28 18.37 -9.02
CA ARG A 34 8.57 17.71 -9.34
C ARG A 34 9.00 16.78 -8.24
N SER A 35 9.47 15.59 -8.60
CA SER A 35 10.07 14.64 -7.66
C SER A 35 11.16 13.83 -8.36
N SER A 36 12.09 13.28 -7.58
CA SER A 36 13.09 12.35 -8.10
C SER A 36 12.58 10.92 -8.12
N TYR A 37 13.18 10.10 -8.99
CA TYR A 37 12.96 8.65 -9.03
C TYR A 37 13.21 7.98 -7.67
N VAL A 38 14.24 8.43 -6.96
CA VAL A 38 14.61 7.87 -5.65
C VAL A 38 13.51 8.12 -4.62
N GLU A 39 12.97 9.33 -4.58
CA GLU A 39 11.89 9.72 -3.66
C GLU A 39 10.61 8.94 -3.97
N MET A 40 10.22 8.84 -5.24
CA MET A 40 9.02 8.09 -5.63
C MET A 40 9.16 6.57 -5.40
N ARG A 41 10.37 6.01 -5.56
CA ARG A 41 10.65 4.61 -5.23
C ARG A 41 10.61 4.37 -3.72
N ALA A 42 11.08 5.33 -2.92
CA ALA A 42 10.99 5.24 -1.47
C ALA A 42 9.53 5.32 -0.99
N LEU A 43 8.69 6.16 -1.63
CA LEU A 43 7.25 6.19 -1.40
C LEU A 43 6.62 4.82 -1.71
N ALA A 44 6.90 4.25 -2.89
CA ALA A 44 6.38 2.94 -3.28
C ALA A 44 6.74 1.84 -2.28
N ARG A 45 8.00 1.84 -1.80
CA ARG A 45 8.46 0.91 -0.78
C ARG A 45 7.69 1.07 0.53
N LEU A 46 7.50 2.31 0.98
CA LEU A 46 6.80 2.62 2.22
C LEU A 46 5.32 2.21 2.14
N THR A 47 4.62 2.56 1.05
CA THR A 47 3.24 2.14 0.80
C THR A 47 3.12 0.63 0.81
N GLY A 48 4.00 -0.08 0.09
CA GLY A 48 4.02 -1.54 0.08
C GLY A 48 4.33 -2.16 1.45
N GLN A 49 5.18 -1.56 2.27
CA GLN A 49 5.41 -2.00 3.66
C GLN A 49 4.16 -1.82 4.53
N ASN A 50 3.49 -0.68 4.42
CA ASN A 50 2.29 -0.37 5.21
C ASN A 50 1.12 -1.29 4.85
N VAL A 51 0.90 -1.55 3.56
CA VAL A 51 -0.13 -2.49 3.10
C VAL A 51 0.19 -3.91 3.58
N ARG A 52 1.44 -4.38 3.44
CA ARG A 52 1.86 -5.68 3.97
C ARG A 52 1.60 -5.83 5.45
N ALA A 53 1.88 -4.79 6.25
CA ALA A 53 1.62 -4.82 7.68
C ALA A 53 0.13 -4.98 7.99
N LYS A 54 -0.75 -4.26 7.26
CA LYS A 54 -2.21 -4.40 7.38
C LYS A 54 -2.69 -5.80 6.96
N VAL A 55 -2.22 -6.28 5.81
CA VAL A 55 -2.51 -7.63 5.32
C VAL A 55 -2.14 -8.70 6.35
N HIS A 56 -0.92 -8.64 6.91
CA HIS A 56 -0.49 -9.60 7.93
C HIS A 56 -1.37 -9.58 9.17
N LYS A 57 -1.83 -8.39 9.59
CA LYS A 57 -2.75 -8.25 10.72
C LYS A 57 -4.10 -8.92 10.43
N ILE A 58 -4.65 -8.72 9.23
CA ILE A 58 -5.92 -9.35 8.79
C ILE A 58 -5.75 -10.87 8.68
N GLN A 59 -4.66 -11.35 8.09
CA GLN A 59 -4.38 -12.78 8.00
C GLN A 59 -4.24 -13.44 9.38
N ALA A 60 -3.66 -12.74 10.36
CA ALA A 60 -3.53 -13.25 11.72
C ALA A 60 -4.89 -13.37 12.43
N SER A 61 -5.85 -12.49 12.15
CA SER A 61 -7.21 -12.60 12.67
C SER A 61 -8.03 -13.69 11.97
N LEU A 62 -7.85 -13.87 10.66
CA LEU A 62 -8.55 -14.90 9.87
C LEU A 62 -8.15 -16.34 10.25
N LYS A 63 -6.91 -16.58 10.68
CA LYS A 63 -6.43 -17.90 11.12
C LYS A 63 -7.20 -18.50 12.31
N LYS A 64 -8.03 -17.71 13.00
CA LYS A 64 -8.81 -18.17 14.16
C LYS A 64 -10.19 -18.70 13.79
N ASP A 65 -10.76 -18.34 12.64
CA ASP A 65 -12.22 -18.37 12.49
C ASP A 65 -12.81 -19.26 11.38
N ASP A 66 -12.12 -19.77 10.35
CA ASP A 66 -12.83 -20.67 9.39
C ASP A 66 -11.95 -21.50 8.43
N ASN A 67 -12.49 -22.69 8.08
CA ASN A 67 -11.83 -23.75 7.32
C ASN A 67 -12.26 -23.88 5.83
N ASP A 68 -13.08 -22.99 5.26
CA ASP A 68 -13.50 -23.13 3.85
C ASP A 68 -13.63 -21.83 3.03
N SER A 69 -14.05 -20.70 3.63
CA SER A 69 -14.15 -19.40 2.94
C SER A 69 -12.84 -18.59 2.94
N GLY A 70 -11.89 -18.95 3.82
CA GLY A 70 -10.62 -18.24 4.00
C GLY A 70 -9.58 -18.47 2.89
N SER A 71 -9.88 -19.30 1.88
CA SER A 71 -8.95 -19.65 0.79
C SER A 71 -8.77 -18.51 -0.22
N SER A 72 -9.87 -17.93 -0.73
CA SER A 72 -9.87 -16.85 -1.73
C SER A 72 -9.28 -15.56 -1.16
N LEU A 73 -9.81 -15.08 -0.03
CA LEU A 73 -9.35 -13.86 0.63
C LEU A 73 -7.87 -13.94 1.00
N LYS A 74 -7.40 -15.09 1.50
CA LYS A 74 -5.99 -15.27 1.87
C LYS A 74 -5.07 -15.24 0.66
N ALA A 75 -5.51 -15.79 -0.48
CA ALA A 75 -4.80 -15.68 -1.75
C ALA A 75 -4.75 -14.23 -2.25
N LEU A 76 -5.88 -13.53 -2.24
CA LEU A 76 -5.98 -12.11 -2.63
C LEU A 76 -5.07 -11.23 -1.77
N LEU A 77 -5.11 -11.41 -0.45
CA LEU A 77 -4.25 -10.71 0.50
C LEU A 77 -2.76 -10.97 0.24
N LYS A 78 -2.38 -12.20 -0.13
CA LYS A 78 -0.99 -12.55 -0.47
C LYS A 78 -0.52 -11.85 -1.75
N THR A 79 -1.38 -11.80 -2.77
CA THR A 79 -1.12 -11.07 -4.02
C THR A 79 -0.94 -9.57 -3.75
N LEU A 80 -1.87 -8.98 -2.99
CA LEU A 80 -1.82 -7.57 -2.61
C LEU A 80 -0.53 -7.20 -1.84
N ALA A 81 -0.08 -8.08 -0.94
CA ALA A 81 1.18 -7.89 -0.21
C ALA A 81 2.41 -7.80 -1.13
N THR A 82 2.33 -8.34 -2.34
CA THR A 82 3.42 -8.37 -3.31
C THR A 82 3.34 -7.19 -4.28
N ASP A 83 2.15 -6.89 -4.79
CA ASP A 83 1.99 -6.02 -5.96
C ASP A 83 1.95 -4.51 -5.63
N MET A 84 1.78 -4.15 -4.36
CA MET A 84 1.61 -2.75 -3.93
C MET A 84 2.90 -1.92 -3.89
N SER A 85 4.08 -2.50 -4.14
CA SER A 85 5.37 -1.80 -4.05
C SER A 85 5.81 -1.09 -5.34
N GLU A 86 4.92 -0.96 -6.31
CA GLU A 86 5.24 -0.48 -7.67
C GLU A 86 4.32 0.65 -8.12
N GLY A 87 4.73 1.43 -9.13
CA GLY A 87 3.91 2.42 -9.83
C GLY A 87 4.25 3.88 -9.56
N TYR A 88 4.66 4.27 -8.34
CA TYR A 88 4.90 5.68 -8.02
C TYR A 88 6.07 6.29 -8.79
N ALA A 89 7.15 5.55 -9.02
CA ALA A 89 8.25 6.05 -9.83
C ALA A 89 7.86 6.20 -11.31
N ASP A 90 6.89 5.39 -11.75
CA ASP A 90 6.43 5.38 -13.14
C ASP A 90 5.55 6.59 -13.42
N VAL A 91 5.05 7.34 -12.43
CA VAL A 91 4.29 8.59 -12.68
C VAL A 91 5.18 9.78 -13.08
N LEU A 92 6.50 9.64 -13.04
CA LEU A 92 7.43 10.69 -13.43
C LEU A 92 7.66 10.69 -14.94
N THR A 93 7.78 11.88 -15.51
CA THR A 93 8.47 12.06 -16.79
C THR A 93 9.98 11.84 -16.63
N PRO A 94 10.74 11.61 -17.72
CA PRO A 94 12.20 11.50 -17.64
C PRO A 94 12.91 12.70 -16.98
N ASN A 95 12.29 13.89 -17.04
CA ASN A 95 12.83 15.11 -16.45
C ASN A 95 12.43 15.32 -14.97
N GLY A 96 11.77 14.33 -14.34
CA GLY A 96 11.34 14.40 -12.94
C GLY A 96 10.10 15.29 -12.70
N ILE A 97 9.36 15.62 -13.76
CA ILE A 97 8.04 16.26 -13.63
C ILE A 97 7.02 15.18 -13.27
N ILE A 98 6.19 15.45 -12.27
CA ILE A 98 5.10 14.57 -11.84
C ILE A 98 3.96 14.68 -12.86
N ARG A 99 3.43 13.53 -13.31
CA ARG A 99 2.16 13.48 -14.04
C ARG A 99 1.04 13.46 -13.02
N ASP A 100 0.55 14.63 -12.63
CA ASP A 100 -0.39 14.80 -11.50
C ASP A 100 -1.66 13.96 -11.67
N ASP A 101 -2.24 13.92 -12.87
CA ASP A 101 -3.40 13.08 -13.19
C ASP A 101 -3.14 11.59 -12.92
N LYS A 102 -1.92 11.12 -13.17
CA LYS A 102 -1.51 9.74 -12.94
C LYS A 102 -1.21 9.47 -11.47
N LEU A 103 -0.62 10.44 -10.78
CA LEU A 103 -0.35 10.33 -9.36
C LEU A 103 -1.66 10.29 -8.56
N ASP A 104 -2.60 11.19 -8.86
CA ASP A 104 -3.91 11.26 -8.22
C ASP A 104 -4.71 9.98 -8.42
N ALA A 105 -4.75 9.46 -9.65
CA ALA A 105 -5.42 8.19 -9.94
C ALA A 105 -4.80 7.02 -9.15
N LEU A 106 -3.47 6.94 -9.07
CA LEU A 106 -2.78 5.91 -8.29
C LEU A 106 -3.07 6.02 -6.79
N LEU A 107 -3.04 7.25 -6.25
CA LEU A 107 -3.34 7.51 -4.85
C LEU A 107 -4.79 7.18 -4.49
N SER A 108 -5.73 7.47 -5.40
CA SER A 108 -7.14 7.11 -5.24
C SER A 108 -7.31 5.59 -5.13
N LEU A 109 -6.74 4.84 -6.07
CA LEU A 109 -6.79 3.37 -6.06
C LEU A 109 -6.16 2.79 -4.79
N ASP A 110 -4.99 3.29 -4.39
CA ASP A 110 -4.31 2.84 -3.18
C ASP A 110 -5.13 3.15 -1.90
N SER A 111 -5.80 4.30 -1.87
CA SER A 111 -6.69 4.71 -0.77
C SER A 111 -7.92 3.80 -0.66
N ASP A 112 -8.55 3.47 -1.79
CA ASP A 112 -9.73 2.60 -1.82
C ASP A 112 -9.38 1.17 -1.40
N ILE A 113 -8.25 0.64 -1.89
CA ILE A 113 -7.69 -0.65 -1.44
C ILE A 113 -7.50 -0.66 0.08
N VAL A 114 -6.86 0.37 0.63
CA VAL A 114 -6.63 0.47 2.08
C VAL A 114 -7.95 0.57 2.86
N THR A 115 -8.97 1.20 2.29
CA THR A 115 -10.31 1.31 2.87
C THR A 115 -11.00 -0.06 2.90
N CYS A 116 -10.98 -0.82 1.80
CA CYS A 116 -11.49 -2.19 1.78
C CYS A 116 -10.79 -3.08 2.83
N LEU A 117 -9.47 -2.96 2.97
CA LEU A 117 -8.74 -3.69 4.02
C LEU A 117 -9.20 -3.32 5.44
N LYS A 118 -9.56 -2.06 5.70
CA LYS A 118 -10.09 -1.65 7.00
C LYS A 118 -11.47 -2.27 7.26
N ILE A 119 -12.35 -2.27 6.27
CA ILE A 119 -13.70 -2.87 6.36
C ILE A 119 -13.58 -4.39 6.62
N ILE A 120 -12.72 -5.08 5.88
CA ILE A 120 -12.43 -6.50 6.09
C ILE A 120 -11.88 -6.75 7.50
N ALA A 121 -10.99 -5.90 7.99
CA ALA A 121 -10.44 -6.01 9.34
C ALA A 121 -11.48 -5.78 10.44
N ALA A 122 -12.47 -4.92 10.19
CA ALA A 122 -13.56 -4.61 11.11
C ALA A 122 -14.66 -5.70 11.11
N LYS A 123 -14.70 -6.57 10.10
CA LYS A 123 -15.75 -7.58 9.87
C LYS A 123 -17.15 -7.00 9.60
N ASP A 124 -17.25 -5.71 9.27
CA ASP A 124 -18.55 -5.05 9.04
C ASP A 124 -19.26 -5.56 7.76
N SER A 125 -18.50 -5.88 6.70
CA SER A 125 -19.02 -6.46 5.43
C SER A 125 -17.92 -7.19 4.62
N PRO A 126 -17.34 -8.29 5.13
CA PRO A 126 -16.09 -8.85 4.59
C PRO A 126 -16.19 -9.41 3.16
N LYS A 127 -17.34 -9.95 2.74
CA LYS A 127 -17.52 -10.52 1.40
C LYS A 127 -17.64 -9.45 0.31
N GLU A 128 -18.49 -8.45 0.52
CA GLU A 128 -18.63 -7.32 -0.41
C GLU A 128 -17.31 -6.55 -0.54
N ALA A 129 -16.64 -6.30 0.59
CA ALA A 129 -15.33 -5.68 0.58
C ALA A 129 -14.24 -6.55 -0.08
N GLU A 130 -14.33 -7.88 -0.03
CA GLU A 130 -13.44 -8.78 -0.76
C GLU A 130 -13.65 -8.67 -2.27
N ASP A 131 -14.91 -8.68 -2.74
CA ASP A 131 -15.24 -8.58 -4.15
C ASP A 131 -14.79 -7.23 -4.74
N VAL A 132 -15.04 -6.13 -4.02
CA VAL A 132 -14.57 -4.79 -4.40
C VAL A 132 -13.03 -4.74 -4.39
N LEU A 133 -12.38 -5.27 -3.35
CA LEU A 133 -10.92 -5.32 -3.27
C LEU A 133 -10.30 -6.06 -4.45
N LYS A 134 -10.91 -7.16 -4.89
CA LYS A 134 -10.44 -7.92 -6.06
C LYS A 134 -10.49 -7.06 -7.33
N GLY A 135 -11.57 -6.31 -7.54
CA GLY A 135 -11.69 -5.37 -8.66
C GLY A 135 -10.61 -4.30 -8.63
N LEU A 136 -10.43 -3.64 -7.48
CA LEU A 136 -9.45 -2.57 -7.30
C LEU A 136 -8.00 -3.03 -7.50
N VAL A 137 -7.65 -4.25 -7.06
CA VAL A 137 -6.31 -4.81 -7.26
C VAL A 137 -6.01 -5.02 -8.74
N GLU A 138 -6.97 -5.56 -9.50
CA GLU A 138 -6.80 -5.76 -10.94
C GLU A 138 -6.77 -4.44 -11.71
N GLU A 139 -7.59 -3.47 -11.31
CA GLU A 139 -7.55 -2.11 -11.86
C GLU A 139 -6.19 -1.46 -11.62
N ARG A 140 -5.67 -1.52 -10.39
CA ARG A 140 -4.35 -1.00 -10.05
C ARG A 140 -3.24 -1.64 -10.87
N LYS A 141 -3.27 -2.97 -11.05
CA LYS A 141 -2.28 -3.67 -11.90
C LYS A 141 -2.29 -3.16 -13.33
N LYS A 142 -3.47 -3.04 -13.94
CA LYS A 142 -3.64 -2.52 -15.30
C LYS A 142 -3.15 -1.08 -15.40
N PHE A 143 -3.48 -0.26 -14.41
CA PHE A 143 -3.04 1.13 -14.34
C PHE A 143 -1.52 1.24 -14.30
N VAL A 144 -0.86 0.50 -13.40
CA VAL A 144 0.62 0.49 -13.29
C VAL A 144 1.27 -0.04 -14.57
N ALA A 145 0.70 -1.08 -15.20
CA ALA A 145 1.18 -1.57 -16.48
C ALA A 145 1.08 -0.51 -17.59
N ALA A 146 -0.01 0.24 -17.62
CA ALA A 146 -0.21 1.34 -18.58
C ALA A 146 0.73 2.53 -18.34
N LEU A 147 1.22 2.75 -17.12
CA LEU A 147 2.23 3.78 -16.86
C LEU A 147 3.59 3.46 -17.49
N ARG A 148 3.87 2.17 -17.73
CA ARG A 148 5.15 1.64 -18.25
C ARG A 148 5.16 1.43 -19.76
N ALA A 149 3.98 1.36 -20.37
CA ALA A 149 3.79 1.24 -21.81
C ALA A 149 4.10 2.57 -22.51
#